data_AF-A0A2E8DFV2-F1
#
_entry.id   AF-A0A2E8DFV2-F1
#
_cell.length_a   1.000
_cell.length_b   1.000
_cell.length_c   1.000
_cell.angle_alpha   90.00
_cell.angle_beta   90.00
_cell.angle_gamma   90.00
#
_symmetry.space_group_name_H-M   'P 1'
#
loop_
_entity.id
_entity.type
_entity.pdbx_description
1 polymer ?
#
loop_
_entity_poly.entity_id
_entity_poly.type
_entity_poly.pdbx_seq_one_letter_code
_entity_poly.pdbx_strand_id
1 'polypeptide(L)'
;MVEVVPGVWSGRASSWGLLLVVLGVAVSALFMPGLALWARALEAVIALIVLSFSSVVVRVDEHGLSVAVGPARWPRWKVPIADVAGAEVIDLRPFSYGGWGYRARPGVRAIVIRSGTSLKVDRHGAPDLIVTVDDAEAGAALLNGHAGRSGRR
;
A
#
# COMPACT_ATOMS: atom_id res chain seq x y z
N MET A 1 19.98 -8.68 9.76
CA MET A 1 19.55 -10.02 10.19
C MET A 1 18.03 -10.01 10.17
N VAL A 2 17.42 -10.53 9.09
CA VAL A 2 15.95 -10.58 8.95
C VAL A 2 15.50 -11.82 9.71
N GLU A 3 14.78 -11.63 10.80
CA GLU A 3 14.19 -12.71 11.57
C GLU A 3 13.05 -13.31 10.73
N VAL A 4 13.36 -14.39 10.01
CA VAL A 4 12.36 -15.17 9.27
C VAL A 4 11.59 -15.98 10.29
N VAL A 5 10.56 -15.37 10.87
CA VAL A 5 9.54 -16.11 11.63
C VAL A 5 8.85 -17.05 10.64
N PRO A 6 8.90 -18.38 10.83
CA PRO A 6 8.25 -19.31 9.92
C PRO A 6 6.76 -18.98 9.81
N GLY A 7 6.29 -18.61 8.61
CA GLY A 7 4.88 -18.28 8.36
C GLY A 7 4.50 -16.80 8.38
N VAL A 8 5.47 -15.88 8.44
CA VAL A 8 5.24 -14.44 8.24
C VAL A 8 5.96 -13.96 6.98
N TRP A 9 5.25 -13.26 6.11
CA TRP A 9 5.81 -12.60 4.93
C TRP A 9 5.61 -11.08 5.02
N SER A 10 6.58 -10.31 4.51
CA SER A 10 6.40 -8.86 4.36
C SER A 10 6.95 -8.38 3.03
N GLY A 11 6.11 -7.71 2.26
CA GLY A 11 6.50 -7.02 1.04
C GLY A 11 6.49 -5.51 1.24
N ARG A 12 7.32 -4.80 0.48
CA ARG A 12 7.35 -3.33 0.45
C ARG A 12 7.15 -2.87 -0.98
N ALA A 13 6.67 -1.64 -1.14
CA ALA A 13 6.81 -0.90 -2.39
C ALA A 13 7.06 0.57 -2.05
N SER A 14 7.81 1.26 -2.91
CA SER A 14 8.04 2.70 -2.79
C SER A 14 8.02 3.36 -4.16
N SER A 15 7.62 4.64 -4.19
CA SER A 15 7.54 5.44 -5.40
C SER A 15 8.60 6.53 -5.40
N TRP A 16 9.62 6.38 -6.25
CA TRP A 16 10.68 7.37 -6.37
C TRP A 16 10.16 8.71 -6.88
N GLY A 17 9.16 8.69 -7.78
CA GLY A 17 8.52 9.90 -8.29
C GLY A 17 7.87 10.74 -7.19
N LEU A 18 7.18 10.11 -6.23
CA LEU A 18 6.58 10.83 -5.10
C LEU A 18 7.66 11.41 -4.17
N LEU A 19 8.77 10.69 -3.97
CA LEU A 19 9.90 11.21 -3.19
C LEU A 19 10.56 12.42 -3.85
N LEU A 20 10.67 12.43 -5.19
CA LEU A 20 11.18 13.58 -5.93
C LEU A 20 10.26 14.80 -5.83
N VAL A 21 8.94 14.61 -5.79
CA VAL A 21 7.98 15.70 -5.55
C VAL A 21 8.18 16.30 -4.17
N VAL A 22 8.31 15.46 -3.13
CA VAL A 22 8.57 15.95 -1.76
C VAL A 22 9.90 16.70 -1.69
N LEU A 23 10.95 16.19 -2.34
CA LEU A 23 12.23 16.87 -2.42
C LEU A 23 12.11 18.22 -3.14
N GLY A 24 11.37 18.28 -4.24
CA GLY A 24 11.12 19.53 -4.98
C GLY A 24 10.42 20.59 -4.12
N VAL A 25 9.45 20.20 -3.30
CA VAL A 25 8.79 21.11 -2.33
C VAL A 25 9.77 21.56 -1.24
N ALA A 26 10.62 20.67 -0.73
CA ALA A 26 11.63 21.06 0.27
C ALA A 26 12.65 22.06 -0.31
N VAL A 27 13.06 21.85 -1.57
CA VAL A 27 14.00 22.72 -2.27
C VAL A 27 13.36 24.07 -2.62
N SER A 28 12.07 24.14 -2.96
CA SER A 28 11.40 25.40 -3.31
C SER A 28 11.47 26.44 -2.18
N ALA A 29 11.50 26.00 -0.92
CA ALA A 29 11.64 26.87 0.24
C ALA A 29 12.97 27.66 0.24
N LEU A 30 14.03 27.12 -0.36
CA LEU A 30 15.34 27.79 -0.46
C LEU A 30 15.34 28.88 -1.54
N PHE A 31 14.58 28.70 -2.61
CA PHE A 31 14.59 29.59 -3.78
C PHE A 31 13.46 30.63 -3.76
N MET A 32 12.44 30.44 -2.93
CA MET A 32 11.28 31.34 -2.85
C MET A 32 11.00 31.83 -1.42
N PRO A 33 11.94 32.50 -0.74
CA PRO A 33 11.77 32.86 0.68
C PRO A 33 10.62 33.85 0.94
N GLY A 34 10.18 34.60 -0.09
CA GLY A 34 9.11 35.59 0.01
C GLY A 34 7.68 35.05 -0.10
N LEU A 35 7.48 33.73 -0.16
CA LEU A 35 6.12 33.19 -0.25
C LEU A 35 5.36 33.42 1.06
N ALA A 36 4.08 33.82 0.94
CA ALA A 36 3.19 34.00 2.08
C ALA A 36 3.11 32.73 2.96
N LEU A 37 3.04 32.93 4.28
CA LEU A 37 3.05 31.85 5.27
C LEU A 37 1.94 30.82 5.03
N TRP A 38 0.74 31.27 4.65
CA TRP A 38 -0.40 30.37 4.37
C TRP A 38 -0.12 29.45 3.17
N ALA A 39 0.59 29.93 2.16
CA ALA A 39 0.90 29.17 0.96
C ALA A 39 2.05 28.18 1.23
N ARG A 40 3.03 28.56 2.06
CA ARG A 40 4.05 27.64 2.60
C ARG A 40 3.42 26.53 3.45
N ALA A 41 2.45 26.87 4.29
CA ALA A 41 1.71 25.89 5.07
C ALA A 41 0.96 24.91 4.15
N LEU A 42 0.31 25.41 3.08
CA LEU A 42 -0.36 24.56 2.10
C LEU A 42 0.59 23.62 1.37
N GLU A 43 1.76 24.11 0.90
CA GLU A 43 2.79 23.26 0.29
C GLU A 43 3.28 22.17 1.25
N ALA A 44 3.52 22.52 2.52
CA ALA A 44 3.95 21.55 3.53
C ALA A 44 2.88 20.47 3.77
N VAL A 45 1.60 20.85 3.82
CA VAL A 45 0.48 19.90 3.94
C VAL A 45 0.42 18.98 2.72
N ILE A 46 0.56 19.51 1.50
CA ILE A 46 0.58 18.70 0.27
C ILE A 46 1.76 17.74 0.28
N ALA A 47 2.96 18.20 0.62
CA ALA A 47 4.16 17.36 0.71
C ALA A 47 3.99 16.26 1.76
N LEU A 48 3.37 16.55 2.91
CA LEU A 48 3.09 15.55 3.95
C LEU A 48 2.12 14.47 3.44
N ILE A 49 1.08 14.87 2.70
CA ILE A 49 0.14 13.94 2.06
C ILE A 49 0.89 13.06 1.05
N VAL A 50 1.67 13.66 0.15
CA VAL A 50 2.46 12.93 -0.86
C VAL A 50 3.45 11.96 -0.21
N LEU A 51 4.16 12.41 0.83
CA LEU A 51 5.09 11.59 1.59
C LEU A 51 4.38 10.41 2.27
N SER A 52 3.16 10.63 2.77
CA SER A 52 2.35 9.56 3.35
C SER A 52 2.06 8.48 2.33
N PHE A 53 1.87 8.79 1.05
CA PHE A 53 1.66 7.78 -0.01
C PHE A 53 2.95 7.29 -0.69
N SER A 54 4.13 7.70 -0.23
CA SER A 54 5.41 7.37 -0.89
C SER A 54 5.84 5.91 -0.76
N SER A 55 5.35 5.21 0.27
CA SER A 55 5.68 3.81 0.51
C SER A 55 4.48 3.01 0.99
N VAL A 56 4.52 1.70 0.78
CA VAL A 56 3.57 0.72 1.31
C VAL A 56 4.37 -0.42 1.92
N VAL A 57 3.91 -0.90 3.06
CA VAL A 57 4.39 -2.14 3.66
C VAL A 57 3.18 -3.05 3.82
N VAL A 58 3.28 -4.23 3.23
CA VAL A 58 2.30 -5.30 3.35
C VAL A 58 2.92 -6.39 4.21
N ARG A 59 2.15 -6.94 5.14
CA ARG A 59 2.56 -8.08 5.95
C ARG A 59 1.44 -9.10 5.98
N VAL A 60 1.79 -10.35 5.72
CA VAL A 60 0.92 -11.52 5.82
C VAL A 60 1.39 -12.33 7.02
N ASP A 61 0.46 -12.65 7.92
CA ASP A 61 0.66 -13.54 9.06
C ASP A 61 -0.52 -14.51 9.19
N GLU A 62 -0.49 -15.35 10.22
CA GLU A 62 -1.56 -16.31 10.52
C GLU A 62 -2.92 -15.65 10.85
N HIS A 63 -2.91 -14.39 11.27
CA HIS A 63 -4.12 -13.63 11.60
C HIS A 63 -4.72 -12.97 10.35
N GLY A 64 -3.93 -12.83 9.27
CA GLY A 64 -4.39 -12.36 7.96
C GLY A 64 -3.41 -11.39 7.30
N LEU A 65 -3.95 -10.38 6.62
CA LEU A 65 -3.20 -9.38 5.89
C LEU A 65 -3.23 -8.04 6.62
N SER A 66 -2.09 -7.37 6.71
CA SER A 66 -1.99 -5.98 7.15
C SER A 66 -1.27 -5.14 6.10
N VAL A 67 -1.85 -3.99 5.77
CA VAL A 67 -1.32 -3.02 4.81
C VAL A 67 -1.13 -1.70 5.53
N ALA A 68 0.07 -1.15 5.50
CA ALA A 68 0.40 0.14 6.08
C ALA A 68 1.02 1.05 5.03
N VAL A 69 0.62 2.31 5.02
CA VAL A 69 1.07 3.31 4.04
C VAL A 69 2.02 4.33 4.72
N GLY A 70 3.00 4.79 3.96
CA GLY A 70 3.92 5.85 4.35
C GLY A 70 5.04 5.44 5.32
N PRO A 71 5.97 6.37 5.58
CA PRO A 71 7.04 6.15 6.55
C PRO A 71 6.50 6.00 7.97
N ALA A 72 5.40 6.69 8.30
CA ALA A 72 4.69 6.58 9.57
C ALA A 72 3.91 5.25 9.72
N ARG A 73 3.88 4.39 8.69
CA ARG A 73 3.08 3.15 8.65
C ARG A 73 1.60 3.39 8.99
N TRP A 74 1.10 4.55 8.60
CA TRP A 74 -0.25 5.02 8.82
C TRP A 74 -0.71 5.85 7.61
N PRO A 75 -1.91 5.62 7.05
CA PRO A 75 -2.99 4.74 7.53
C PRO A 75 -2.67 3.23 7.45
N ARG A 76 -3.39 2.43 8.25
CA ARG A 76 -3.26 0.97 8.30
C ARG A 76 -4.61 0.28 8.05
N TRP A 77 -4.60 -0.74 7.20
CA TRP A 77 -5.73 -1.61 6.94
C TRP A 77 -5.38 -3.03 7.36
N LYS A 78 -6.34 -3.71 7.98
CA LYS A 78 -6.22 -5.12 8.34
C LYS A 78 -7.36 -5.89 7.67
N VAL A 79 -7.04 -7.07 7.16
CA VAL A 79 -7.99 -8.04 6.64
C VAL A 79 -7.77 -9.33 7.44
N PRO A 80 -8.68 -9.66 8.37
CA PRO A 80 -8.65 -10.93 9.09
C PRO A 80 -8.63 -12.11 8.11
N ILE A 81 -7.94 -13.19 8.48
CA ILE A 81 -7.86 -14.39 7.64
C ILE A 81 -9.23 -15.02 7.35
N ALA A 82 -10.17 -14.89 8.29
CA ALA A 82 -11.55 -15.35 8.14
C ALA A 82 -12.32 -14.58 7.04
N ASP A 83 -11.91 -13.36 6.74
CA ASP A 83 -12.53 -12.54 5.69
C ASP A 83 -11.89 -12.80 4.32
N VAL A 84 -10.79 -13.55 4.25
CA VAL A 84 -10.07 -13.82 2.99
C VAL A 84 -10.74 -14.97 2.24
N ALA A 85 -11.30 -14.67 1.08
CA ALA A 85 -11.86 -15.66 0.15
C ALA A 85 -10.78 -16.27 -0.75
N GLY A 86 -9.76 -15.49 -1.08
CA GLY A 86 -8.64 -15.90 -1.92
C GLY A 86 -7.64 -14.78 -2.14
N ALA A 87 -6.45 -15.13 -2.61
CA ALA A 87 -5.41 -14.18 -2.97
C ALA A 87 -4.82 -14.53 -4.34
N GLU A 88 -4.67 -13.52 -5.19
CA GLU A 88 -4.10 -13.65 -6.53
C GLU A 88 -3.11 -12.52 -6.82
N VAL A 89 -2.20 -12.80 -7.75
CA VAL A 89 -1.24 -11.80 -8.23
C VAL A 89 -1.78 -11.20 -9.53
N ILE A 90 -1.88 -9.88 -9.57
CA ILE A 90 -2.31 -9.15 -10.75
C ILE A 90 -1.25 -8.13 -11.14
N ASP A 91 -1.07 -7.90 -12.44
CA ASP A 91 -0.25 -6.80 -12.92
C ASP A 91 -1.12 -5.53 -13.01
N LEU A 92 -0.82 -4.56 -12.15
CA LEU A 92 -1.63 -3.35 -12.05
C LEU A 92 -0.98 -2.21 -12.83
N ARG A 93 -1.67 -1.81 -13.91
CA ARG A 93 -1.35 -0.60 -14.67
C ARG A 93 -2.13 0.59 -14.10
N PRO A 94 -1.47 1.64 -13.57
CA PRO A 94 -2.15 2.76 -12.92
C PRO A 94 -3.18 3.44 -13.81
N PHE A 95 -2.90 3.56 -15.11
CA PHE A 95 -3.83 4.17 -16.08
C PHE A 95 -5.13 3.38 -16.24
N SER A 96 -5.09 2.05 -16.15
CA SER A 96 -6.29 1.20 -16.22
C SER A 96 -7.21 1.37 -15.00
N TYR A 97 -6.69 1.90 -13.89
CA TYR A 97 -7.42 2.11 -12.64
C TYR A 97 -7.70 3.59 -12.32
N GLY A 98 -7.36 4.52 -13.23
CA GLY A 98 -7.61 5.96 -13.08
C GLY A 98 -6.53 6.71 -12.29
N GLY A 99 -5.28 6.26 -12.38
CA GLY A 99 -4.09 6.94 -11.85
C GLY A 99 -3.55 6.36 -10.53
N TRP A 100 -2.62 7.08 -9.91
CA TRP A 100 -1.99 6.71 -8.64
C TRP A 100 -2.84 7.15 -7.44
N GLY A 101 -2.78 6.39 -6.35
CA GLY A 101 -3.38 6.73 -5.06
C GLY A 101 -4.28 5.64 -4.47
N TYR A 102 -4.99 6.01 -3.41
CA TYR A 102 -6.05 5.20 -2.81
C TYR A 102 -7.35 5.36 -3.61
N ARG A 103 -7.94 4.25 -4.03
CA ARG A 103 -9.22 4.22 -4.75
C ARG A 103 -10.16 3.26 -4.05
N ALA A 104 -11.36 3.74 -3.74
CA ALA A 104 -12.48 2.91 -3.30
C ALA A 104 -13.56 3.01 -4.37
N ARG A 105 -13.84 1.89 -5.05
CA ARG A 105 -15.00 1.70 -5.93
C ARG A 105 -15.95 0.68 -5.27
N PRO A 106 -17.23 0.65 -5.62
CA PRO A 106 -18.11 -0.45 -5.24
C PRO A 106 -17.46 -1.77 -5.67
N GLY A 107 -17.16 -2.65 -4.72
CA GLY A 107 -16.51 -3.94 -4.97
C GLY A 107 -14.98 -3.97 -4.98
N VAL A 108 -14.25 -2.84 -5.07
CA VAL A 108 -12.76 -2.86 -5.06
C VAL A 108 -12.16 -1.68 -4.28
N ARG A 109 -11.17 -1.96 -3.44
CA ARG A 109 -10.25 -1.00 -2.82
C ARG A 109 -8.85 -1.23 -3.34
N ALA A 110 -8.28 -0.24 -4.03
CA ALA A 110 -6.93 -0.32 -4.58
C ALA A 110 -6.01 0.73 -3.93
N ILE A 111 -4.85 0.29 -3.46
CA ILE A 111 -3.75 1.15 -3.01
C ILE A 111 -2.64 1.05 -4.05
N VAL A 112 -2.58 2.05 -4.94
CA VAL A 112 -1.67 2.06 -6.08
C VAL A 112 -0.63 3.15 -5.86
N ILE A 113 0.55 2.77 -5.38
CA ILE A 113 1.67 3.72 -5.19
C ILE A 113 2.69 3.67 -6.33
N ARG A 114 2.74 2.56 -7.08
CA ARG A 114 3.57 2.37 -8.27
C ARG A 114 2.84 1.47 -9.27
N SER A 115 3.32 1.41 -10.51
CA SER A 115 2.91 0.39 -11.48
C SER A 115 3.60 -0.95 -11.23
N GLY A 116 2.93 -2.05 -11.55
CA GLY A 116 3.51 -3.39 -11.59
C GLY A 116 2.79 -4.42 -10.73
N THR A 117 3.53 -5.48 -10.38
CA THR A 117 3.04 -6.64 -9.62
C THR A 117 2.32 -6.21 -8.35
N SER A 118 1.09 -6.67 -8.20
CA SER A 118 0.19 -6.32 -7.11
C SER A 118 -0.48 -7.56 -6.53
N LEU A 119 -0.69 -7.54 -5.23
CA LEU A 119 -1.44 -8.55 -4.50
C LEU A 119 -2.91 -8.13 -4.47
N LYS A 120 -3.79 -8.94 -5.06
CA LYS A 120 -5.25 -8.82 -4.93
C LYS A 120 -5.74 -9.85 -3.93
N VAL A 121 -6.53 -9.40 -2.96
CA VAL A 121 -7.15 -10.24 -1.94
C VAL A 121 -8.64 -10.08 -2.04
N ASP A 122 -9.29 -11.18 -2.40
CA ASP A 122 -10.73 -11.29 -2.48
C ASP A 122 -11.28 -11.48 -1.07
N ARG A 123 -12.37 -10.78 -0.75
CA ARG A 123 -12.90 -10.75 0.62
C ARG A 123 -14.37 -11.14 0.70
N HIS A 124 -14.72 -11.91 1.72
CA HIS A 124 -16.10 -12.27 1.98
C HIS A 124 -16.90 -11.04 2.43
N GLY A 125 -17.97 -10.71 1.70
CA GLY A 125 -18.89 -9.62 2.06
C GLY A 125 -18.26 -8.21 2.07
N ALA A 126 -17.05 -8.05 1.54
CA ALA A 126 -16.33 -6.79 1.50
C ALA A 126 -15.67 -6.58 0.12
N PRO A 127 -15.39 -5.33 -0.28
CA PRO A 127 -14.68 -5.04 -1.54
C PRO A 127 -13.33 -5.75 -1.61
N ASP A 128 -12.86 -6.19 -2.77
CA ASP A 128 -11.52 -6.76 -2.91
C ASP A 128 -10.46 -5.72 -2.52
N LEU A 129 -9.33 -6.17 -1.96
CA LEU A 129 -8.21 -5.29 -1.62
C LEU A 129 -7.05 -5.56 -2.55
N ILE A 130 -6.66 -4.55 -3.33
CA ILE A 130 -5.53 -4.62 -4.25
C ILE A 130 -4.43 -3.70 -3.73
N VAL A 131 -3.22 -4.22 -3.61
CA VAL A 131 -2.06 -3.46 -3.15
C VAL A 131 -0.83 -3.78 -3.98
N THR A 132 -0.16 -2.75 -4.47
CA THR A 132 1.10 -2.93 -5.19
C THR A 132 2.24 -3.19 -4.22
N VAL A 133 2.96 -4.29 -4.41
CA VAL A 133 3.99 -4.76 -3.49
C VAL A 133 5.03 -5.60 -4.22
N ASP A 134 6.28 -5.56 -3.77
CA ASP A 134 7.30 -6.52 -4.22
C ASP A 134 6.93 -7.94 -3.76
N ASP A 135 7.31 -8.95 -4.55
CA ASP A 135 7.16 -10.38 -4.21
C ASP A 135 5.71 -10.80 -3.86
N ALA A 136 4.74 -10.26 -4.60
CA ALA A 136 3.32 -10.54 -4.38
C ALA A 136 2.98 -12.04 -4.48
N GLU A 137 3.77 -12.81 -5.23
CA GLU A 137 3.61 -14.26 -5.42
C GLU A 137 3.79 -15.02 -4.10
N ALA A 138 4.86 -14.75 -3.36
CA ALA A 138 5.08 -15.35 -2.05
C ALA A 138 4.00 -14.93 -1.04
N GLY A 139 3.59 -13.66 -1.07
CA GLY A 139 2.51 -13.14 -0.24
C GLY A 139 1.16 -13.82 -0.51
N ALA A 140 0.78 -13.99 -1.77
CA ALA A 140 -0.45 -14.67 -2.17
C ALA A 140 -0.45 -16.14 -1.78
N ALA A 141 0.66 -16.85 -2.05
CA ALA A 141 0.81 -18.26 -1.69
C ALA A 141 0.68 -18.49 -0.18
N LEU A 142 1.32 -17.64 0.63
CA LEU A 142 1.24 -17.74 2.09
C LEU A 142 -0.17 -17.44 2.60
N LEU A 143 -0.82 -16.40 2.08
CA LEU A 143 -2.17 -16.00 2.51
C LEU A 143 -3.21 -17.09 2.17
N ASN A 144 -3.14 -17.68 0.98
CA ASN A 144 -3.98 -18.81 0.59
C ASN A 144 -3.73 -20.05 1.48
N GLY A 145 -2.46 -20.31 1.85
CA GLY A 145 -2.10 -21.39 2.77
C GLY A 145 -2.68 -21.23 4.18
N HIS A 146 -2.79 -19.99 4.67
CA HIS A 146 -3.45 -19.68 5.94
C HIS A 146 -4.97 -19.78 5.84
N ALA A 147 -5.58 -19.26 4.77
CA ALA A 147 -7.03 -19.30 4.56
C ALA A 147 -7.56 -20.74 4.44
N GLY A 148 -6.87 -21.60 3.69
CA GLY A 148 -7.23 -23.02 3.55
C GLY A 148 -7.13 -23.83 4.84
N ARG A 149 -6.32 -23.39 5.82
CA ARG A 149 -6.25 -24.00 7.16
C ARG A 149 -7.36 -23.50 8.08
N SER A 150 -7.76 -22.24 7.97
CA SER A 150 -8.84 -21.66 8.78
C SER A 150 -10.21 -22.28 8.44
N GLY A 151 -10.47 -22.59 7.17
CA GLY A 151 -11.74 -23.21 6.73
C GLY A 151 -11.89 -24.71 7.05
N ARG A 152 -10.86 -25.37 7.59
CA ARG A 152 -10.88 -26.79 7.99
C ARG A 152 -11.06 -27.00 9.50
N ARG A 153 -11.27 -25.93 10.27
CA ARG A 153 -11.61 -25.96 11.69
C ARG A 153 -13.07 -25.58 11.89
#